data_AF-A0A1F5UVK2-F1
#
_entry.id   AF-A0A1F5UVK2-F1
#
_cell.length_a   1.000
_cell.length_b   1.000
_cell.length_c   1.000
_cell.angle_alpha   90.00
_cell.angle_beta   90.00
_cell.angle_gamma   90.00
#
_symmetry.space_group_name_H-M   'P 1'
#
loop_
_entity.id
_entity.type
_entity.pdbx_description
1 polymer ?
#
loop_
_entity_poly.entity_id
_entity_poly.type
_entity_poly.pdbx_seq_one_letter_code
_entity_poly.pdbx_strand_id
1 'polypeptide(L)'
;MINKEILNPKAKNVEPISAGGRIKLENLELGKYIVEYWDTYNGEIKYRLQKNVEKDGNMEIKLPKIEKDIACKIKNINKIAAIPTIYNKEEELFGQSQNLTVSQMEDIERNLKLIEQFLYNKDYGVAKNLYNKLKAKYPDADFGYVNKVVYKNVMKRMK
;
A
#
# COMPACT_ATOMS: atom_id res chain seq x y z
N MET A 1 -12.17 31.49 27.85
CA MET A 1 -11.77 30.18 28.43
C MET A 1 -12.00 29.12 27.37
N ILE A 2 -10.95 28.44 26.92
CA ILE A 2 -11.05 27.38 25.91
C ILE A 2 -11.30 26.07 26.67
N ASN A 3 -12.51 25.51 26.57
CA ASN A 3 -12.81 24.20 27.11
C ASN A 3 -12.21 23.13 26.19
N LYS A 4 -11.18 22.44 26.71
CA LYS A 4 -10.61 21.23 26.13
C LYS A 4 -11.49 20.04 26.55
N GLU A 5 -12.43 19.64 25.71
CA GLU A 5 -12.98 18.28 25.78
C GLU A 5 -12.12 17.36 24.90
N ILE A 6 -11.23 16.64 25.56
CA ILE A 6 -10.58 15.46 25.00
C ILE A 6 -11.65 14.37 24.96
N LEU A 7 -12.36 14.28 23.83
CA LEU A 7 -13.24 13.16 23.53
C LEU A 7 -12.37 11.93 23.33
N ASN A 8 -12.32 11.09 24.36
CA ASN A 8 -11.86 9.71 24.27
C ASN A 8 -13.05 8.88 23.77
N PRO A 9 -13.13 8.49 22.48
CA PRO A 9 -14.25 7.69 22.03
C PRO A 9 -14.10 6.30 22.60
N LYS A 10 -14.82 6.01 23.70
CA LYS A 10 -15.08 4.63 24.12
C LYS A 10 -15.68 3.92 22.92
N ALA A 11 -14.92 3.00 22.31
CA ALA A 11 -15.40 2.18 21.22
C ALA A 11 -16.67 1.46 21.70
N LYS A 12 -17.82 1.85 21.15
CA LYS A 12 -19.07 1.11 21.31
C LYS A 12 -18.82 -0.32 20.82
N ASN A 13 -19.42 -1.28 21.54
CA ASN A 13 -19.42 -2.73 21.29
C ASN A 13 -18.88 -3.15 19.92
N VAL A 14 -17.76 -3.87 19.94
CA VAL A 14 -17.17 -4.48 18.74
C VAL A 14 -18.03 -5.69 18.39
N GLU A 15 -18.87 -5.57 17.36
CA GLU A 15 -19.63 -6.70 16.82
C GLU A 15 -18.77 -7.45 15.78
N PRO A 16 -18.69 -8.79 15.86
CA PRO A 16 -17.95 -9.57 14.88
C PRO A 16 -18.68 -9.50 13.52
N ILE A 17 -18.00 -8.96 12.50
CA ILE A 17 -18.49 -8.96 11.14
C ILE A 17 -18.14 -10.31 10.50
N SER A 18 -19.13 -11.00 9.93
CA SER A 18 -18.92 -12.26 9.22
C SER A 18 -17.97 -12.08 8.03
N ALA A 19 -17.18 -13.11 7.72
CA ALA A 19 -16.23 -13.09 6.61
C ALA A 19 -16.94 -12.73 5.28
N GLY A 20 -16.39 -11.78 4.54
CA GLY A 20 -17.03 -11.22 3.33
C GLY A 20 -18.09 -10.15 3.58
N GLY A 21 -18.22 -9.69 4.83
CA GLY A 21 -19.06 -8.56 5.20
C GLY A 21 -18.66 -7.28 4.49
N ARG A 22 -19.61 -6.35 4.43
CA ARG A 22 -19.42 -5.05 3.78
C ARG A 22 -19.66 -3.93 4.78
N ILE A 23 -18.76 -2.97 4.81
CA ILE A 23 -18.91 -1.74 5.60
C ILE A 23 -19.36 -0.66 4.65
N LYS A 24 -20.54 -0.10 4.91
CA LYS A 24 -21.02 1.10 4.23
C LYS A 24 -20.64 2.32 5.06
N LEU A 25 -19.93 3.25 4.44
CA LEU A 25 -19.59 4.56 5.00
C LEU A 25 -20.44 5.60 4.29
N GLU A 26 -20.97 6.54 5.07
CA GLU A 26 -21.86 7.58 4.58
C GLU A 26 -21.33 8.96 4.98
N ASN A 27 -21.75 10.01 4.27
CA ASN A 27 -21.34 11.40 4.52
C ASN A 27 -19.84 11.69 4.39
N LEU A 28 -19.13 10.96 3.52
CA LEU A 28 -17.74 11.24 3.20
C LEU A 28 -17.62 12.44 2.24
N GLU A 29 -16.57 13.26 2.41
CA GLU A 29 -16.21 14.28 1.42
C GLU A 29 -15.89 13.62 0.07
N LEU A 30 -16.25 14.27 -1.04
CA LEU A 30 -15.96 13.74 -2.37
C LEU A 30 -14.44 13.64 -2.62
N GLY A 31 -14.06 12.62 -3.40
CA GLY A 31 -12.73 12.41 -3.94
C GLY A 31 -12.04 11.14 -3.42
N LYS A 32 -10.71 11.15 -3.34
CA LYS A 32 -9.89 9.94 -3.23
C LYS A 32 -9.59 9.56 -1.79
N TYR A 33 -9.71 8.27 -1.50
CA TYR A 33 -9.42 7.68 -0.20
C TYR A 33 -8.49 6.48 -0.34
N ILE A 34 -7.68 6.25 0.69
CA ILE A 34 -6.96 5.00 0.91
C ILE A 34 -7.57 4.28 2.11
N VAL A 35 -7.92 3.02 1.93
CA VAL A 35 -8.33 2.10 2.98
C VAL A 35 -7.17 1.16 3.27
N GLU A 36 -6.64 1.20 4.48
CA GLU A 36 -5.56 0.33 4.95
C GLU A 36 -6.11 -0.72 5.91
N TYR A 37 -5.67 -1.95 5.76
CA TYR A 37 -6.03 -3.04 6.64
C TYR A 37 -4.81 -3.56 7.35
N TRP A 38 -4.91 -3.58 8.66
CA TRP A 38 -3.82 -3.87 9.57
C TRP A 38 -4.07 -5.20 10.26
N ASP A 39 -3.05 -6.03 10.29
CA ASP A 39 -2.96 -7.12 11.25
C ASP A 39 -2.63 -6.51 12.61
N THR A 40 -3.60 -6.57 13.51
CA THR A 40 -3.53 -5.90 14.82
C THR A 40 -2.50 -6.54 15.75
N TYR A 41 -2.18 -7.81 15.54
CA TYR A 41 -1.23 -8.55 16.38
C TYR A 41 0.21 -8.20 16.03
N ASN A 42 0.49 -8.07 14.72
CA ASN A 42 1.84 -7.78 14.24
C ASN A 42 2.09 -6.29 13.99
N GLY A 43 1.04 -5.46 14.01
CA GLY A 43 1.14 -4.04 13.70
C GLY A 43 1.53 -3.78 12.24
N GLU A 44 1.18 -4.69 11.33
CA GLU A 44 1.57 -4.65 9.92
C GLU A 44 0.37 -4.32 9.02
N ILE A 45 0.61 -3.48 8.00
CA ILE A 45 -0.37 -3.29 6.91
C ILE A 45 -0.35 -4.53 6.02
N LYS A 46 -1.47 -5.25 5.97
CA LYS A 46 -1.63 -6.40 5.07
C LYS A 46 -1.97 -5.95 3.65
N TYR A 47 -2.86 -4.96 3.51
CA TYR A 47 -3.22 -4.44 2.19
C TYR A 47 -3.79 -3.01 2.23
N ARG A 48 -3.70 -2.32 1.08
CA ARG A 48 -4.26 -0.98 0.86
C ARG A 48 -5.17 -0.99 -0.36
N LEU A 49 -6.32 -0.30 -0.29
CA LEU A 49 -7.23 -0.10 -1.40
C LEU A 49 -7.42 1.40 -1.63
N GLN A 50 -7.29 1.84 -2.87
CA GLN A 50 -7.72 3.19 -3.24
C GLN A 50 -9.18 3.14 -3.66
N LYS A 51 -9.99 4.05 -3.12
CA LYS A 51 -11.41 4.20 -3.48
C LYS A 51 -11.71 5.66 -3.76
N ASN A 52 -12.52 5.91 -4.78
CA ASN A 52 -13.02 7.23 -5.09
C ASN A 52 -14.48 7.34 -4.64
N VAL A 53 -14.81 8.45 -4.01
CA VAL A 53 -16.17 8.85 -3.68
C VAL A 53 -16.58 9.93 -4.66
N GLU A 54 -17.33 9.53 -5.69
CA GLU A 54 -17.65 10.40 -6.83
C GLU A 54 -19.06 11.00 -6.74
N LYS A 55 -20.00 10.32 -6.06
CA LYS A 55 -21.39 10.78 -5.83
C LYS A 55 -21.94 10.28 -4.47
N ASP A 56 -22.88 11.04 -3.90
CA ASP A 56 -23.64 10.74 -2.68
C ASP A 56 -22.85 10.60 -1.37
N GLY A 57 -21.54 10.86 -1.37
CA GLY A 57 -20.70 10.77 -0.16
C GLY A 57 -20.61 9.36 0.44
N ASN A 58 -21.00 8.34 -0.34
CA ASN A 58 -21.11 6.97 0.14
C ASN A 58 -19.95 6.13 -0.40
N MET A 59 -19.39 5.27 0.46
CA MET A 59 -18.35 4.31 0.08
C MET A 59 -18.63 2.94 0.68
N GLU A 60 -18.63 1.91 -0.15
CA GLU A 60 -18.75 0.53 0.31
C GLU A 60 -17.37 -0.14 0.29
N ILE A 61 -17.00 -0.72 1.44
CA ILE A 61 -15.75 -1.44 1.64
C ILE A 61 -16.07 -2.90 1.87
N LYS A 62 -15.52 -3.79 1.06
CA LYS A 62 -15.57 -5.24 1.31
C LYS A 62 -14.48 -5.62 2.30
N LEU A 63 -14.87 -6.26 3.40
CA LEU A 63 -13.92 -6.86 4.32
C LEU A 63 -13.32 -8.12 3.71
N PRO A 64 -12.04 -8.40 3.98
CA PRO A 64 -11.39 -9.60 3.49
C PRO A 64 -11.95 -10.79 4.27
N LYS A 65 -11.64 -12.01 3.84
CA LYS A 65 -11.85 -13.17 4.71
C LYS A 65 -10.95 -13.03 5.94
N ILE A 66 -11.54 -12.96 7.13
CA ILE A 66 -10.83 -12.68 8.38
C ILE A 66 -10.52 -14.02 9.06
N GLU A 67 -9.24 -14.37 9.17
CA GLU A 67 -8.77 -15.50 9.99
C GLU A 67 -8.25 -15.06 11.38
N LYS A 68 -8.02 -13.75 11.57
CA LYS A 68 -7.48 -13.08 12.78
C LYS A 68 -7.96 -11.63 12.85
N ASP A 69 -7.95 -11.00 14.02
CA ASP A 69 -8.42 -9.61 14.18
C ASP A 69 -7.67 -8.61 13.29
N ILE A 70 -8.45 -7.81 12.56
CA ILE A 70 -7.94 -6.77 11.67
C ILE A 70 -8.43 -5.39 12.11
N ALA A 71 -7.62 -4.37 11.88
CA ALA A 71 -8.04 -2.98 11.99
C ALA A 71 -8.13 -2.35 10.59
N CYS A 72 -9.20 -1.59 10.35
CA CYS A 72 -9.41 -0.86 9.09
C CYS A 72 -9.22 0.64 9.33
N LYS A 73 -8.39 1.29 8.51
CA LYS A 73 -8.12 2.73 8.57
C LYS A 73 -8.39 3.39 7.23
N ILE A 74 -9.26 4.41 7.22
CA ILE A 74 -9.63 5.16 6.02
C ILE A 74 -8.99 6.54 6.06
N LYS A 75 -8.31 6.94 4.98
CA LYS A 75 -7.62 8.23 4.86
C LYS A 75 -8.11 8.96 3.61
N ASN A 76 -8.57 10.20 3.76
CA ASN A 76 -8.82 11.09 2.61
C ASN A 76 -7.47 11.59 2.08
N ILE A 77 -7.19 11.36 0.80
CA ILE A 77 -5.92 11.74 0.18
C ILE A 77 -6.04 12.97 -0.74
N ASN A 78 -7.22 13.60 -0.85
CA ASN A 78 -7.36 14.84 -1.60
C ASN A 78 -6.61 16.01 -0.95
N LYS A 79 -6.44 15.97 0.39
CA LYS A 79 -5.72 16.99 1.18
C LYS A 79 -4.25 16.63 1.42
N ILE A 80 -3.82 15.42 1.03
CA ILE A 80 -2.45 14.96 1.23
C ILE A 80 -1.68 15.22 -0.06
N ALA A 81 -0.73 16.15 -0.03
CA ALA A 81 0.16 16.44 -1.14
C ALA A 81 0.78 15.13 -1.66
N ALA A 82 0.46 14.80 -2.92
CA ALA A 82 1.06 13.77 -3.75
C ALA A 82 1.66 12.57 -2.99
N ILE A 83 0.80 11.65 -2.51
CA ILE A 83 1.25 10.27 -2.30
C ILE A 83 1.53 9.70 -3.70
N PRO A 84 2.73 9.17 -4.00
CA PRO A 84 3.01 8.56 -5.29
C PRO A 84 1.97 7.48 -5.58
N THR A 85 1.26 7.64 -6.69
CA THR A 85 0.25 6.69 -7.16
C THR A 85 0.93 5.40 -7.60
N ILE A 86 1.01 4.45 -6.70
CA ILE A 86 1.29 3.03 -6.95
C ILE A 86 0.35 2.39 -5.93
N TYR A 87 -0.87 2.00 -6.27
CA TYR A 87 -1.21 0.78 -6.95
C TYR A 87 -2.58 0.96 -7.62
N ASN A 88 -2.57 1.15 -8.94
CA ASN A 88 -3.75 0.84 -9.74
C ASN A 88 -3.72 -0.66 -10.00
N LYS A 89 -4.55 -1.43 -9.28
CA LYS A 89 -5.21 -2.61 -9.81
C LYS A 89 -6.28 -3.07 -8.81
N GLU A 90 -7.53 -2.76 -9.12
CA GLU A 90 -8.57 -3.77 -8.96
C GLU A 90 -8.14 -4.97 -9.81
N GLU A 91 -7.91 -6.12 -9.20
CA GLU A 91 -8.34 -7.42 -9.70
C GLU A 91 -7.92 -8.53 -8.74
N GLU A 92 -8.88 -9.40 -8.48
CA GLU A 92 -8.72 -10.71 -7.88
C GLU A 92 -7.66 -11.52 -8.63
N LEU A 93 -6.71 -12.11 -7.90
CA LEU A 93 -6.00 -13.32 -8.33
C LEU A 93 -5.49 -14.03 -7.07
N PHE A 94 -6.39 -14.83 -6.48
CA PHE A 94 -5.96 -16.07 -5.85
C PHE A 94 -5.30 -16.92 -6.96
N GLY A 95 -3.97 -16.96 -6.97
CA GLY A 95 -3.21 -17.67 -7.99
C GLY A 95 -1.73 -17.40 -7.88
N GLN A 96 -1.07 -18.17 -6.99
CA GLN A 96 0.35 -18.54 -7.02
C GLN A 96 1.30 -17.54 -7.73
N SER A 97 2.02 -16.69 -6.97
CA SER A 97 3.43 -16.28 -7.25
C SER A 97 3.90 -14.96 -6.63
N GLN A 98 3.18 -14.28 -5.72
CA GLN A 98 3.67 -12.97 -5.22
C GLN A 98 3.44 -12.77 -3.71
N ASN A 99 4.21 -13.49 -2.88
CA ASN A 99 4.26 -13.29 -1.42
C ASN A 99 5.13 -12.08 -1.04
N LEU A 100 4.94 -10.92 -1.66
CA LEU A 100 5.58 -9.68 -1.22
C LEU A 100 4.61 -8.90 -0.34
N THR A 101 5.02 -8.63 0.89
CA THR A 101 4.34 -7.67 1.77
C THR A 101 4.50 -6.25 1.25
N VAL A 102 3.61 -5.34 1.66
CA VAL A 102 3.71 -3.91 1.32
C VAL A 102 5.08 -3.33 1.71
N SER A 103 5.61 -3.71 2.88
CA SER A 103 6.93 -3.26 3.33
C SER A 103 8.06 -3.73 2.42
N GLN A 104 8.00 -4.98 1.94
CA GLN A 104 8.98 -5.49 0.99
C GLN A 104 8.88 -4.78 -0.37
N MET A 105 7.67 -4.47 -0.83
CA MET A 105 7.47 -3.69 -2.05
C MET A 105 8.04 -2.27 -1.92
N GLU A 106 7.80 -1.59 -0.80
CA GLU A 106 8.35 -0.24 -0.52
C GLU A 106 9.89 -0.25 -0.44
N ASP A 107 10.49 -1.30 0.14
CA ASP A 107 11.95 -1.47 0.18
C ASP A 107 12.52 -1.72 -1.22
N ILE A 108 11.90 -2.61 -2.01
CA ILE A 108 12.29 -2.88 -3.40
C ILE A 108 12.23 -1.60 -4.22
N GLU A 109 11.13 -0.84 -4.15
CA GLU A 109 10.98 0.40 -4.90
C GLU A 109 12.07 1.42 -4.56
N ARG A 110 12.37 1.60 -3.27
CA ARG A 110 13.41 2.53 -2.81
C ARG A 110 14.78 2.15 -3.34
N ASN A 111 15.12 0.86 -3.26
CA ASN A 111 16.40 0.37 -3.77
C ASN A 111 16.48 0.48 -5.29
N LEU A 112 15.40 0.22 -6.04
CA LEU A 112 15.37 0.40 -7.50
C LEU A 112 15.61 1.85 -7.91
N LYS A 113 15.00 2.83 -7.21
CA LYS A 113 15.25 4.26 -7.46
C LYS A 113 16.69 4.66 -7.17
N LEU A 114 17.26 4.13 -6.07
CA LEU A 114 18.65 4.39 -5.71
C LEU A 114 19.62 3.82 -6.78
N ILE A 115 19.36 2.61 -7.25
CA ILE A 115 20.12 1.98 -8.33
C ILE A 115 20.02 2.83 -9.61
N GLU A 116 18.81 3.29 -9.97
CA GLU A 116 18.61 4.16 -11.12
C GLU A 116 19.44 5.44 -11.00
N GLN A 117 19.48 6.07 -9.83
CA GLN A 117 20.27 7.28 -9.58
C GLN A 117 21.78 7.04 -9.75
N PHE A 118 22.32 5.94 -9.22
CA PHE A 118 23.73 5.58 -9.45
C PHE A 118 24.02 5.32 -10.95
N LEU A 119 23.09 4.72 -11.68
CA LEU A 119 23.21 4.55 -13.13
C LEU A 119 23.18 5.89 -13.88
N TYR A 120 22.42 6.89 -13.41
CA TYR A 120 22.46 8.25 -13.94
C TYR A 120 23.82 8.92 -13.70
N ASN A 121 24.41 8.71 -12.53
CA ASN A 121 25.73 9.24 -12.17
C ASN A 121 26.91 8.48 -12.79
N LYS A 122 26.64 7.44 -13.60
CA LYS A 122 27.64 6.54 -14.21
C LYS A 122 28.45 5.73 -13.20
N ASP A 123 27.93 5.56 -11.98
CA ASP A 123 28.51 4.71 -10.93
C ASP A 123 28.08 3.24 -11.09
N TYR A 124 28.40 2.65 -12.25
CA TYR A 124 27.89 1.33 -12.66
C TYR A 124 28.27 0.20 -11.70
N GLY A 125 29.46 0.26 -11.09
CA GLY A 125 29.91 -0.75 -10.13
C GLY A 125 29.05 -0.78 -8.86
N VAL A 126 28.72 0.40 -8.33
CA VAL A 126 27.86 0.53 -7.14
C VAL A 126 26.44 0.09 -7.47
N ALA A 127 25.90 0.55 -8.61
CA ALA A 127 24.57 0.17 -9.07
C ALA A 127 24.43 -1.36 -9.24
N LYS A 128 25.42 -2.03 -9.86
CA LYS A 128 25.41 -3.48 -10.06
C LYS A 128 25.48 -4.24 -8.73
N ASN A 129 26.31 -3.78 -7.80
CA ASN A 129 26.40 -4.38 -6.46
C ASN A 129 25.09 -4.25 -5.68
N LEU A 130 24.45 -3.07 -5.72
CA LEU A 130 23.16 -2.86 -5.07
C LEU A 130 22.05 -3.71 -5.72
N TYR A 131 22.02 -3.80 -7.05
CA TYR A 131 21.07 -4.65 -7.76
C TYR A 131 21.24 -6.13 -7.39
N ASN A 132 22.47 -6.63 -7.34
CA ASN A 132 22.75 -8.01 -6.95
C ASN A 132 22.33 -8.29 -5.50
N LYS A 133 22.57 -7.34 -4.58
CA LYS A 133 22.09 -7.45 -3.19
C LYS A 133 20.57 -7.48 -3.11
N LEU A 134 19.90 -6.61 -3.88
CA LEU A 134 18.44 -6.55 -3.91
C LEU A 134 17.84 -7.86 -4.45
N LYS A 135 18.43 -8.40 -5.53
CA LYS A 135 18.03 -9.70 -6.12
C LYS A 135 18.29 -10.86 -5.17
N ALA A 136 19.39 -10.84 -4.42
CA ALA A 136 19.68 -11.88 -3.42
C ALA A 136 18.70 -11.83 -2.23
N LYS A 137 18.28 -10.62 -1.83
CA LYS A 137 17.30 -10.42 -0.74
C LYS A 137 15.89 -10.85 -1.13
N TYR A 138 15.54 -10.69 -2.40
CA TYR A 138 14.22 -11.00 -2.95
C TYR A 138 14.35 -11.82 -4.25
N PRO A 139 14.77 -13.09 -4.16
CA PRO A 139 15.10 -13.90 -5.33
C PRO A 139 13.91 -14.17 -6.25
N ASP A 140 12.72 -14.33 -5.66
CA ASP A 140 11.48 -14.67 -6.37
C ASP A 140 10.62 -13.43 -6.69
N ALA A 141 11.12 -12.23 -6.41
CA ALA A 141 10.35 -11.00 -6.62
C ALA A 141 10.38 -10.54 -8.08
N ASP A 142 9.19 -10.26 -8.62
CA ASP A 142 9.07 -9.52 -9.88
C ASP A 142 9.22 -8.01 -9.62
N PHE A 143 10.43 -7.49 -9.79
CA PHE A 143 10.72 -6.05 -9.68
C PHE A 143 9.96 -5.19 -10.69
N GLY A 144 9.57 -5.76 -11.84
CA GLY A 144 8.75 -5.09 -12.84
C GLY A 144 7.30 -4.91 -12.38
N TYR A 145 6.80 -5.80 -11.52
CA TYR A 145 5.50 -5.64 -10.87
C TYR A 145 5.53 -4.51 -9.82
N VAL A 146 6.61 -4.42 -9.04
CA VAL A 146 6.75 -3.39 -7.99
C VAL A 146 6.87 -1.98 -8.59
N ASN A 147 7.75 -1.77 -9.55
CA ASN A 147 7.86 -0.49 -10.25
C ASN A 147 8.34 -0.68 -11.69
N LYS A 148 7.38 -0.90 -12.59
CA LYS A 148 7.61 -1.19 -14.02
C LYS A 148 8.50 -0.15 -14.71
N VAL A 149 8.29 1.13 -14.43
CA VAL A 149 8.99 2.22 -15.12
C VAL A 149 10.45 2.28 -14.70
N VAL A 150 10.71 2.32 -13.39
CA VAL A 150 12.07 2.38 -12.83
C VAL A 150 12.83 1.12 -13.20
N TYR A 151 12.22 -0.06 -13.05
CA TYR A 151 12.87 -1.33 -13.41
C TYR A 151 13.28 -1.37 -14.88
N LYS A 152 12.42 -0.92 -15.80
CA LYS A 152 12.76 -0.84 -17.23
C LYS A 152 13.96 0.08 -17.49
N ASN A 153 14.04 1.22 -16.80
CA ASN A 153 15.16 2.16 -16.93
C ASN A 153 16.46 1.58 -16.39
N VAL A 154 16.41 0.94 -15.22
CA VAL A 154 17.55 0.22 -14.62
C VAL A 154 18.08 -0.83 -15.60
N MET A 155 17.21 -1.71 -16.10
CA MET A 155 17.61 -2.77 -17.04
C MET A 155 18.13 -2.23 -18.37
N LYS A 156 17.63 -1.07 -18.84
CA LYS A 156 18.14 -0.42 -20.06
C LYS A 156 19.55 0.13 -19.87
N ARG A 157 19.86 0.70 -18.70
CA ARG A 157 21.13 1.37 -18.40
C ARG A 157 22.22 0.45 -17.82
N MET A 158 21.84 -0.74 -17.36
CA MET A 158 22.75 -1.78 -16.89
C MET A 158 23.35 -2.66 -18.00
N LYS A 159 22.87 -2.53 -19.25
CA LYS A 159 23.47 -3.16 -20.42
C LYS A 159 24.75 -2.42 -20.83
#